data_AF-A0A1V8ZYC0-F1
#
_entry.id   AF-A0A1V8ZYC0-F1
#
_cell.length_a   1.000
_cell.length_b   1.000
_cell.length_c   1.000
_cell.angle_alpha   90.00
_cell.angle_beta   90.00
_cell.angle_gamma   90.00
#
_symmetry.space_group_name_H-M   'P 1'
#
loop_
_entity.id
_entity.type
_entity.pdbx_description
1 polymer ?
#
loop_
_entity_poly.entity_id
_entity_poly.type
_entity_poly.pdbx_seq_one_letter_code
_entity_poly.pdbx_strand_id
1 'polypeptide(L)'
;MRTAVVGLGWAAKSIWLPRLRAHPGFVITAVVDSRSAEGDELDGLDVPRYEDAASLDPAEVDLAIVAVPNRLHAEVGARLLQRGISVFLEKPVCLSSDEAERLAAAERAGGGRLLAGSAARYRSDVRALAEVIGSLGRIRHVDLAWVRARGVPDVGGWFTRRQHSGGGALVDLGWHLLDLVPTLLGPTTFAQVVGTISDDHVNDPSSGTAWRDNGRDTAAAESADVEDTARGFLVTAGGVSVSIRASWRSHEQLDTTTITIDGSAGTARLACTFGFSPNRAGGPMLTVTRDGEPTSVPVPEETIGGEYDTQLDELVGELTDPAARGRAVRDARATIGVIERLYESARTGAELPGEDVRAVVFDLDGVLVDSTDVMRRAFRTAYAEVVGEGEAPFAEYNKHLGRYFPDIMRIMGLPLEMEEPFVRESYRLAGQVPMFDGVPELLAELRDRGVVMAVATGKSGPRARSLLELLGVLPLFDYVIGSDEVAHPKPAPDIVELALQKLGVRAEDAIMVGDAVTDLESARGAGVRAVAALWGESDAAALRAAGPDLALTDPSELLRLCPPVAARA
;
A
#
# COMPACT_ATOMS: atom_id res chain seq x y z
N MET A 1 -21.23 -19.03 -21.67
CA MET A 1 -21.05 -17.62 -21.27
C MET A 1 -20.09 -16.95 -22.23
N ARG A 2 -20.44 -15.77 -22.73
CA ARG A 2 -19.64 -15.01 -23.69
C ARG A 2 -18.56 -14.25 -22.96
N THR A 3 -17.31 -14.54 -23.30
CA THR A 3 -16.16 -14.16 -22.48
C THR A 3 -15.16 -13.38 -23.30
N ALA A 4 -14.72 -12.23 -22.78
CA ALA A 4 -13.58 -11.50 -23.30
C ALA A 4 -12.32 -11.82 -22.49
N VAL A 5 -11.17 -11.83 -23.14
CA VAL A 5 -9.85 -11.92 -22.47
C VAL A 5 -9.14 -10.59 -22.63
N VAL A 6 -8.82 -9.94 -21.51
CA VAL A 6 -8.24 -8.60 -21.46
C VAL A 6 -6.81 -8.67 -20.93
N GLY A 7 -5.84 -8.34 -21.78
CA GLY A 7 -4.42 -8.62 -21.60
C GLY A 7 -4.04 -9.97 -22.18
N LEU A 8 -3.09 -10.00 -23.11
CA LEU A 8 -2.56 -11.20 -23.77
C LEU A 8 -1.13 -11.50 -23.33
N GLY A 9 -0.87 -11.30 -22.04
CA GLY A 9 0.37 -11.70 -21.37
C GLY A 9 0.46 -13.21 -21.10
N TRP A 10 1.49 -13.61 -20.36
CA TRP A 10 1.73 -15.02 -20.02
C TRP A 10 0.54 -15.70 -19.34
N ALA A 11 -0.12 -15.04 -18.37
CA ALA A 11 -1.27 -15.63 -17.67
C ALA A 11 -2.43 -15.93 -18.64
N ALA A 12 -2.77 -14.99 -19.52
CA ALA A 12 -3.79 -15.22 -20.54
C ALA A 12 -3.42 -16.36 -21.50
N LYS A 13 -2.19 -16.36 -22.03
CA LYS A 13 -1.72 -17.35 -23.02
C LYS A 13 -1.54 -18.75 -22.44
N SER A 14 -0.98 -18.86 -21.24
CA SER A 14 -0.61 -20.14 -20.62
C SER A 14 -1.68 -20.70 -19.69
N ILE A 15 -2.53 -19.85 -19.10
CA ILE A 15 -3.56 -20.29 -18.14
C ILE A 15 -4.95 -20.21 -18.77
N TRP A 16 -5.39 -19.01 -19.13
CA TRP A 16 -6.82 -18.75 -19.40
C TRP A 16 -7.28 -19.18 -20.78
N LEU A 17 -6.59 -18.80 -21.86
CA LEU A 17 -7.01 -19.10 -23.23
C LEU A 17 -7.16 -20.61 -23.49
N PRO A 18 -6.21 -21.49 -23.11
CA PRO A 18 -6.36 -22.94 -23.31
C PRO A 18 -7.57 -23.50 -22.56
N ARG A 19 -7.80 -23.05 -21.33
CA ARG A 19 -8.89 -23.54 -20.46
C ARG A 19 -10.25 -23.07 -20.94
N LEU A 20 -10.38 -21.79 -21.28
CA LEU A 20 -11.61 -21.23 -21.83
C LEU A 20 -12.03 -21.91 -23.14
N ARG A 21 -11.06 -22.31 -23.99
CA ARG A 21 -11.35 -23.07 -25.23
C ARG A 21 -11.82 -24.50 -24.95
N ALA A 22 -11.22 -25.15 -23.96
CA ALA A 22 -11.53 -26.53 -23.61
C ALA A 22 -12.85 -26.65 -22.84
N HIS A 23 -13.24 -25.61 -22.10
CA HIS A 23 -14.36 -25.65 -21.17
C HIS A 23 -15.71 -25.33 -21.87
N PRO A 24 -16.71 -26.22 -21.85
CA PRO A 24 -17.96 -26.07 -22.61
C PRO A 24 -18.85 -24.91 -22.13
N GLY A 25 -18.68 -24.47 -20.89
CA GLY A 25 -19.40 -23.33 -20.31
C GLY A 25 -18.99 -21.94 -20.82
N PHE A 26 -17.87 -21.81 -21.54
CA PHE A 26 -17.33 -20.52 -21.98
C PHE A 26 -17.18 -20.48 -23.50
N VAL A 27 -17.42 -19.31 -24.09
CA VAL A 27 -17.17 -19.02 -25.49
C VAL A 27 -16.39 -17.72 -25.53
N ILE A 28 -15.18 -17.73 -26.08
CA ILE A 28 -14.39 -16.51 -26.22
C ILE A 28 -14.99 -15.70 -27.38
N THR A 29 -15.42 -14.46 -27.10
CA THR A 29 -16.07 -13.59 -28.08
C THR A 29 -15.24 -12.37 -28.45
N ALA A 30 -14.23 -12.02 -27.65
CA ALA A 30 -13.34 -10.90 -27.93
C ALA A 30 -12.01 -11.06 -27.19
N VAL A 31 -10.98 -10.39 -27.71
CA VAL A 31 -9.71 -10.19 -26.99
C VAL A 31 -9.32 -8.72 -27.00
N VAL A 32 -8.63 -8.30 -25.94
CA VAL A 32 -8.17 -6.92 -25.77
C VAL A 32 -6.69 -6.93 -25.37
N ASP A 33 -5.84 -6.21 -26.11
CA ASP A 33 -4.46 -5.93 -25.71
C ASP A 33 -4.02 -4.61 -26.33
N SER A 34 -3.28 -3.79 -25.59
CA SER A 34 -2.78 -2.50 -26.08
C SER A 34 -1.69 -2.64 -27.14
N ARG A 35 -1.06 -3.81 -27.24
CA ARG A 35 -0.15 -4.15 -28.34
C ARG A 35 -0.98 -4.77 -29.44
N SER A 36 -0.67 -4.42 -30.68
CA SER A 36 -1.19 -5.14 -31.84
C SER A 36 -0.73 -6.61 -31.77
N ALA A 37 -1.59 -7.49 -31.28
CA ALA A 37 -1.30 -8.92 -31.22
C ALA A 37 -1.21 -9.48 -32.65
N GLU A 38 -0.07 -10.10 -32.99
CA GLU A 38 0.10 -10.78 -34.27
C GLU A 38 -0.78 -12.05 -34.34
N GLY A 39 -1.10 -12.53 -35.55
CA GLY A 39 -2.02 -13.65 -35.78
C GLY A 39 -1.68 -14.93 -35.00
N ASP A 40 -0.39 -15.23 -34.83
CA ASP A 40 0.11 -16.43 -34.18
C ASP A 40 -0.09 -16.43 -32.64
N GLU A 41 -0.24 -15.25 -32.02
CA GLU A 41 -0.36 -15.12 -30.56
C GLU A 41 -1.67 -15.69 -29.99
N LEU A 42 -2.67 -15.87 -30.86
CA LEU A 42 -3.99 -16.36 -30.52
C LEU A 42 -4.25 -17.75 -31.06
N ASP A 43 -3.23 -18.49 -31.53
CA ASP A 43 -3.32 -19.92 -31.86
C ASP A 43 -4.62 -20.28 -32.62
N GLY A 44 -4.89 -19.55 -33.71
CA GLY A 44 -6.04 -19.78 -34.60
C GLY A 44 -7.41 -19.24 -34.14
N LEU A 45 -7.49 -18.47 -33.04
CA LEU A 45 -8.75 -17.87 -32.59
C LEU A 45 -9.14 -16.66 -33.45
N ASP A 46 -10.24 -16.80 -34.19
CA ASP A 46 -10.83 -15.76 -35.04
C ASP A 46 -11.96 -15.03 -34.30
N VAL A 47 -11.58 -14.03 -33.49
CA VAL A 47 -12.50 -13.18 -32.72
C VAL A 47 -12.12 -11.70 -32.84
N PRO A 48 -13.07 -10.76 -32.69
CA PRO A 48 -12.79 -9.34 -32.61
C PRO A 48 -11.66 -9.01 -31.64
N ARG A 49 -10.76 -8.11 -32.09
CA ARG A 49 -9.61 -7.62 -31.33
C ARG A 49 -9.78 -6.13 -31.07
N TYR A 50 -9.53 -5.73 -29.83
CA TYR A 50 -9.60 -4.33 -29.42
C TYR A 50 -8.31 -3.90 -28.74
N GLU A 51 -7.96 -2.63 -28.88
CA GLU A 51 -6.81 -2.04 -28.16
C GLU A 51 -7.19 -1.57 -26.76
N ASP A 52 -8.49 -1.30 -26.53
CA ASP A 52 -9.03 -0.80 -25.26
C ASP A 52 -10.27 -1.61 -24.85
N ALA A 53 -10.33 -1.98 -23.57
CA ALA A 53 -11.44 -2.69 -22.94
C ALA A 53 -12.74 -1.86 -22.95
N ALA A 54 -12.65 -0.54 -23.07
CA ALA A 54 -13.80 0.35 -23.28
C ALA A 54 -14.56 0.05 -24.58
N SER A 55 -13.94 -0.65 -25.54
CA SER A 55 -14.58 -1.02 -26.81
C SER A 55 -15.46 -2.27 -26.73
N LEU A 56 -15.40 -3.05 -25.64
CA LEU A 56 -16.22 -4.26 -25.49
C LEU A 56 -17.70 -3.90 -25.34
N ASP A 57 -18.62 -4.56 -26.04
CA ASP A 57 -20.06 -4.33 -25.86
C ASP A 57 -20.61 -5.19 -24.69
N PRO A 58 -21.21 -4.61 -23.64
CA PRO A 58 -21.89 -5.36 -22.59
C PRO A 58 -23.04 -6.25 -23.10
N ALA A 59 -23.61 -5.92 -24.27
CA ALA A 59 -24.60 -6.76 -24.92
C ALA A 59 -23.99 -8.02 -25.55
N GLU A 60 -22.67 -8.09 -25.77
CA GLU A 60 -21.95 -9.20 -26.42
C GLU A 60 -20.99 -9.96 -25.47
N VAL A 61 -20.65 -9.36 -24.33
CA VAL A 61 -19.69 -9.92 -23.35
C VAL A 61 -20.35 -9.99 -21.97
N ASP A 62 -20.46 -11.21 -21.43
CA ASP A 62 -21.02 -11.46 -20.10
C ASP A 62 -19.94 -11.38 -19.01
N LEU A 63 -18.73 -11.87 -19.32
CA LEU A 63 -17.58 -11.93 -18.43
C LEU A 63 -16.30 -11.44 -19.14
N ALA A 64 -15.47 -10.68 -18.45
CA ALA A 64 -14.11 -10.38 -18.87
C ALA A 64 -13.10 -11.04 -17.90
N ILE A 65 -12.19 -11.85 -18.43
CA ILE A 65 -11.00 -12.30 -17.69
C ILE A 65 -9.92 -11.23 -17.86
N VAL A 66 -9.57 -10.52 -16.79
CA VAL A 66 -8.60 -9.42 -16.81
C VAL A 66 -7.26 -9.93 -16.29
N ALA A 67 -6.28 -10.02 -17.19
CA ALA A 67 -4.92 -10.50 -16.97
C ALA A 67 -3.88 -9.49 -17.52
N VAL A 68 -4.09 -8.21 -17.22
CA VAL A 68 -3.19 -7.09 -17.55
C VAL A 68 -2.08 -6.95 -16.49
N PRO A 69 -1.09 -6.04 -16.61
CA PRO A 69 -0.16 -5.76 -15.51
C PRO A 69 -0.86 -5.26 -14.24
N ASN A 70 -0.34 -5.58 -13.05
CA ASN A 70 -1.03 -5.38 -11.76
C ASN A 70 -1.55 -3.94 -11.55
N ARG A 71 -0.75 -2.92 -11.87
CA ARG A 71 -1.14 -1.49 -11.76
C ARG A 71 -2.41 -1.12 -12.55
N LEU A 72 -2.79 -1.92 -13.53
CA LEU A 72 -3.96 -1.69 -14.39
C LEU A 72 -5.18 -2.50 -13.94
N HIS A 73 -5.04 -3.44 -13.00
CA HIS A 73 -6.13 -4.32 -12.58
C HIS A 73 -7.34 -3.54 -12.08
N ALA A 74 -7.15 -2.67 -11.09
CA ALA A 74 -8.25 -1.92 -10.48
C ALA A 74 -8.90 -0.96 -11.48
N GLU A 75 -8.10 -0.28 -12.31
CA GLU A 75 -8.59 0.66 -13.32
C GLU A 75 -9.44 -0.04 -14.40
N VAL A 76 -8.88 -1.06 -15.04
CA VAL A 76 -9.55 -1.81 -16.12
C VAL A 76 -10.76 -2.55 -15.57
N GLY A 77 -10.62 -3.22 -14.43
CA GLY A 77 -11.70 -3.93 -13.75
C GLY A 77 -12.87 -3.00 -13.39
N ALA A 78 -12.58 -1.84 -12.78
CA ALA A 78 -13.61 -0.88 -12.40
C ALA A 78 -14.38 -0.34 -13.62
N ARG A 79 -13.68 0.00 -14.71
CA ARG A 79 -14.32 0.48 -15.95
C ARG A 79 -15.27 -0.56 -16.55
N LEU A 80 -14.88 -1.84 -16.56
CA LEU A 80 -15.72 -2.91 -17.09
C LEU A 80 -16.95 -3.17 -16.21
N LEU A 81 -16.75 -3.22 -14.88
CA LEU A 81 -17.84 -3.38 -13.92
C LEU A 81 -18.89 -2.27 -14.03
N GLN A 82 -18.44 -1.02 -14.19
CA GLN A 82 -19.30 0.16 -14.39
C GLN A 82 -20.18 0.05 -15.64
N ARG A 83 -19.73 -0.69 -16.65
CA ARG A 83 -20.46 -0.92 -17.91
C ARG A 83 -21.38 -2.14 -17.85
N GLY A 84 -21.46 -2.81 -16.70
CA GLY A 84 -22.30 -4.00 -16.52
C GLY A 84 -21.65 -5.32 -16.91
N ILE A 85 -20.38 -5.30 -17.34
CA ILE A 85 -19.63 -6.53 -17.66
C ILE A 85 -19.08 -7.10 -16.36
N SER A 86 -19.36 -8.38 -16.09
CA SER A 86 -18.75 -9.05 -14.92
C SER A 86 -17.26 -9.28 -15.18
N VAL A 87 -16.45 -9.25 -14.14
CA VAL A 87 -14.99 -9.30 -14.25
C VAL A 87 -14.46 -10.41 -13.35
N PHE A 88 -13.68 -11.33 -13.92
CA PHE A 88 -12.71 -12.10 -13.15
C PHE A 88 -11.37 -11.37 -13.23
N LEU A 89 -10.86 -10.95 -12.06
CA LEU A 89 -9.61 -10.20 -11.98
C LEU A 89 -8.49 -11.12 -11.52
N GLU A 90 -7.40 -11.16 -12.30
CA GLU A 90 -6.17 -11.83 -11.86
C GLU A 90 -5.61 -11.21 -10.58
N LYS A 91 -4.80 -12.01 -9.89
CA LYS A 91 -4.11 -11.59 -8.68
C LYS A 91 -2.82 -10.81 -9.01
N PRO A 92 -2.36 -9.91 -8.13
CA PRO A 92 -3.08 -9.37 -6.97
C PRO A 92 -4.30 -8.57 -7.43
N VAL A 93 -5.41 -8.67 -6.70
CA VAL A 93 -6.68 -8.05 -7.14
C VAL A 93 -6.58 -6.51 -7.14
N CYS A 94 -5.77 -5.98 -6.24
CA CYS A 94 -5.53 -4.55 -6.09
C CYS A 94 -4.15 -4.34 -5.45
N LEU A 95 -3.59 -3.14 -5.61
CA LEU A 95 -2.31 -2.76 -5.02
C LEU A 95 -2.46 -2.00 -3.71
N SER A 96 -3.67 -1.55 -3.37
CA SER A 96 -3.97 -0.86 -2.12
C SER A 96 -5.42 -1.07 -1.69
N SER A 97 -5.69 -0.77 -0.42
CA SER A 97 -7.06 -0.73 0.11
C SER A 97 -7.95 0.25 -0.65
N ASP A 98 -7.41 1.39 -1.10
CA ASP A 98 -8.15 2.38 -1.92
C ASP A 98 -8.58 1.81 -3.27
N GLU A 99 -7.71 1.03 -3.92
CA GLU A 99 -8.06 0.35 -5.16
C GLU A 99 -9.16 -0.71 -4.96
N ALA A 100 -9.13 -1.43 -3.83
CA ALA A 100 -10.22 -2.33 -3.45
C ALA A 100 -11.55 -1.58 -3.24
N GLU A 101 -11.52 -0.37 -2.66
CA GLU A 101 -12.69 0.50 -2.52
C GLU A 101 -13.23 0.97 -3.88
N ARG A 102 -12.34 1.34 -4.81
CA ARG A 102 -12.74 1.71 -6.19
C ARG A 102 -13.44 0.56 -6.90
N LEU A 103 -12.89 -0.64 -6.84
CA LEU A 103 -13.51 -1.85 -7.40
C LEU A 103 -14.89 -2.11 -6.77
N ALA A 104 -15.01 -1.95 -5.46
CA ALA A 104 -16.27 -2.11 -4.75
C ALA A 104 -17.34 -1.08 -5.18
N ALA A 105 -16.94 0.18 -5.35
CA ALA A 105 -17.82 1.23 -5.84
C ALA A 105 -18.29 0.94 -7.27
N ALA A 106 -17.38 0.50 -8.14
CA ALA A 106 -17.68 0.11 -9.50
C ALA A 106 -18.66 -1.08 -9.59
N GLU A 107 -18.42 -2.14 -8.80
CA GLU A 107 -19.32 -3.30 -8.72
C GLU A 107 -20.72 -2.87 -8.28
N ARG A 108 -20.84 -2.00 -7.26
CA ARG A 108 -22.15 -1.49 -6.80
C ARG A 108 -22.87 -0.65 -7.86
N ALA A 109 -22.14 0.19 -8.58
CA ALA A 109 -22.73 1.15 -9.52
C ALA A 109 -23.15 0.53 -10.86
N GLY A 110 -22.32 -0.34 -11.45
CA GLY A 110 -22.49 -0.76 -12.85
C GLY A 110 -23.28 -2.03 -13.09
N GLY A 111 -23.58 -2.81 -12.05
CA GLY A 111 -24.36 -4.05 -12.19
C GLY A 111 -23.55 -5.30 -12.57
N GLY A 112 -22.31 -5.14 -13.06
CA GLY A 112 -21.36 -6.24 -13.22
C GLY A 112 -20.91 -6.80 -11.87
N ARG A 113 -20.45 -8.06 -11.85
CA ARG A 113 -19.95 -8.72 -10.64
C ARG A 113 -18.44 -8.83 -10.65
N LEU A 114 -17.81 -8.54 -9.52
CA LEU A 114 -16.38 -8.80 -9.35
C LEU A 114 -16.17 -10.22 -8.82
N LEU A 115 -15.36 -10.98 -9.52
CA LEU A 115 -14.87 -12.28 -9.15
C LEU A 115 -13.35 -12.20 -9.04
N ALA A 116 -12.81 -12.82 -8.00
CA ALA A 116 -11.37 -12.97 -7.84
C ALA A 116 -11.11 -14.02 -6.76
N GLY A 117 -9.90 -14.58 -6.78
CA GLY A 117 -9.44 -15.50 -5.76
C GLY A 117 -8.26 -16.30 -6.25
N SER A 118 -7.46 -16.79 -5.31
CA SER A 118 -6.37 -17.70 -5.62
C SER A 118 -6.91 -19.04 -6.09
N ALA A 119 -6.41 -19.52 -7.23
CA ALA A 119 -6.65 -20.91 -7.65
C ALA A 119 -6.17 -21.92 -6.58
N ALA A 120 -5.22 -21.53 -5.71
CA ALA A 120 -4.70 -22.38 -4.65
C ALA A 120 -5.78 -22.95 -3.70
N ARG A 121 -6.92 -22.25 -3.53
CA ARG A 121 -8.06 -22.72 -2.73
C ARG A 121 -8.68 -24.01 -3.30
N TYR A 122 -8.53 -24.25 -4.60
CA TYR A 122 -9.14 -25.36 -5.31
C TYR A 122 -8.23 -26.57 -5.47
N ARG A 123 -6.96 -26.47 -5.07
CA ARG A 123 -6.02 -27.60 -5.14
C ARG A 123 -6.51 -28.77 -4.30
N SER A 124 -6.36 -29.98 -4.83
CA SER A 124 -6.76 -31.22 -4.15
C SER A 124 -6.04 -31.39 -2.81
N ASP A 125 -4.77 -30.99 -2.76
CA ASP A 125 -3.92 -31.10 -1.58
C ASP A 125 -4.31 -30.12 -0.45
N VAL A 126 -4.67 -28.88 -0.81
CA VAL A 126 -5.22 -27.90 0.12
C VAL A 126 -6.59 -28.33 0.65
N ARG A 127 -7.46 -28.91 -0.20
CA ARG A 127 -8.75 -29.45 0.23
C ARG A 127 -8.60 -30.64 1.18
N ALA A 128 -7.70 -31.58 0.87
CA ALA A 128 -7.37 -32.70 1.75
C ALA A 128 -6.83 -32.21 3.11
N LEU A 129 -6.01 -31.15 3.12
CA LEU A 129 -5.58 -30.49 4.35
C LEU A 129 -6.77 -29.91 5.13
N ALA A 130 -7.70 -29.22 4.46
CA ALA A 130 -8.88 -28.63 5.09
C ALA A 130 -9.78 -29.68 5.78
N GLU A 131 -9.92 -30.87 5.18
CA GLU A 131 -10.71 -31.97 5.75
C GLU A 131 -10.17 -32.48 7.09
N VAL A 132 -8.85 -32.44 7.30
CA VAL A 132 -8.24 -32.95 8.55
C VAL A 132 -8.24 -31.91 9.68
N ILE A 133 -8.46 -30.61 9.39
CA ILE A 133 -8.40 -29.52 10.39
C ILE A 133 -9.29 -29.78 11.59
N GLY A 134 -10.53 -30.23 11.35
CA GLY A 134 -11.50 -30.49 12.43
C GLY A 134 -11.02 -31.53 13.45
N SER A 135 -10.11 -32.42 13.05
CA SER A 135 -9.52 -33.43 13.91
C SER A 135 -8.39 -32.90 14.80
N LEU A 136 -7.82 -31.72 14.52
CA LEU A 136 -6.66 -31.17 15.24
C LEU A 136 -7.06 -30.50 16.57
N GLY A 137 -8.36 -30.44 16.88
CA GLY A 137 -8.87 -29.74 18.05
C GLY A 137 -8.85 -28.23 17.86
N ARG A 138 -8.56 -27.47 18.93
CA ARG A 138 -8.54 -26.01 18.86
C ARG A 138 -7.25 -25.52 18.22
N ILE A 139 -7.36 -24.88 17.06
CA ILE A 139 -6.21 -24.33 16.33
C ILE A 139 -5.53 -23.23 17.15
N ARG A 140 -4.19 -23.21 17.13
CA ARG A 140 -3.32 -22.28 17.87
C ARG A 140 -2.41 -21.49 16.94
N HIS A 141 -1.92 -22.15 15.89
CA HIS A 141 -0.97 -21.56 14.97
C HIS A 141 -1.13 -22.12 13.56
N VAL A 142 -0.88 -21.28 12.56
CA VAL A 142 -0.77 -21.66 11.15
C VAL A 142 0.53 -21.08 10.59
N ASP A 143 1.41 -21.92 10.09
CA ASP A 143 2.64 -21.51 9.40
C ASP A 143 2.47 -21.69 7.88
N LEU A 144 2.64 -20.60 7.13
CA LEU A 144 2.48 -20.53 5.69
C LEU A 144 3.80 -20.13 5.04
N ALA A 145 4.36 -20.99 4.19
CA ALA A 145 5.59 -20.68 3.48
C ALA A 145 5.47 -21.01 1.99
N TRP A 146 5.84 -20.08 1.12
CA TRP A 146 6.12 -20.34 -0.29
C TRP A 146 7.50 -19.78 -0.62
N VAL A 147 8.43 -20.71 -0.80
CA VAL A 147 9.85 -20.43 -0.96
C VAL A 147 10.33 -21.06 -2.26
N ARG A 148 10.82 -20.24 -3.18
CA ARG A 148 11.50 -20.71 -4.39
C ARG A 148 12.98 -20.91 -4.11
N ALA A 149 13.58 -21.93 -4.70
CA ALA A 149 15.02 -22.09 -4.72
C ALA A 149 15.65 -20.94 -5.51
N ARG A 150 15.15 -20.72 -6.73
CA ARG A 150 15.50 -19.58 -7.60
C ARG A 150 14.28 -19.14 -8.37
N GLY A 151 14.17 -17.85 -8.63
CA GLY A 151 13.15 -17.35 -9.54
C GLY A 151 12.57 -16.00 -9.17
N VAL A 152 13.40 -14.96 -9.22
CA VAL A 152 12.94 -13.57 -9.28
C VAL A 152 12.24 -13.39 -10.64
N PRO A 153 10.94 -13.05 -10.67
CA PRO A 153 10.21 -12.90 -11.93
C PRO A 153 10.65 -11.66 -12.69
N ASP A 154 10.89 -11.76 -14.01
CA ASP A 154 11.11 -10.60 -14.91
C ASP A 154 12.13 -9.61 -14.32
N VAL A 155 13.34 -10.09 -13.99
CA VAL A 155 14.45 -9.27 -13.43
C VAL A 155 14.68 -8.05 -14.32
N GLY A 156 14.60 -6.84 -13.74
CA GLY A 156 14.73 -5.57 -14.46
C GLY A 156 13.50 -5.12 -15.27
N GLY A 157 12.45 -5.95 -15.31
CA GLY A 157 11.17 -5.66 -15.96
C GLY A 157 10.16 -4.95 -15.04
N TRP A 158 8.87 -4.99 -15.39
CA TRP A 158 7.87 -4.23 -14.64
C TRP A 158 7.48 -4.90 -13.32
N PHE A 159 7.66 -6.23 -13.23
CA PHE A 159 7.26 -7.03 -12.07
C PHE A 159 8.16 -6.82 -10.85
N THR A 160 9.36 -6.28 -11.07
CA THR A 160 10.33 -5.92 -10.04
C THR A 160 10.34 -4.43 -9.72
N ARG A 161 9.28 -3.71 -10.13
CA ARG A 161 9.09 -2.27 -9.87
C ARG A 161 7.85 -2.02 -9.03
N ARG A 162 8.01 -1.47 -7.83
CA ARG A 162 6.96 -1.25 -6.83
C ARG A 162 5.79 -0.46 -7.40
N GLN A 163 6.06 0.60 -8.16
CA GLN A 163 5.03 1.43 -8.81
C GLN A 163 4.18 0.67 -9.86
N HIS A 164 4.58 -0.53 -10.27
CA HIS A 164 3.87 -1.33 -11.27
C HIS A 164 3.32 -2.64 -10.71
N SER A 165 4.05 -3.30 -9.80
CA SER A 165 3.67 -4.57 -9.19
C SER A 165 2.96 -4.41 -7.83
N GLY A 166 3.13 -3.27 -7.16
CA GLY A 166 2.70 -2.97 -5.78
C GLY A 166 3.70 -3.44 -4.72
N GLY A 167 4.58 -4.38 -5.06
CA GLY A 167 5.51 -5.01 -4.14
C GLY A 167 6.18 -6.22 -4.78
N GLY A 168 7.00 -6.93 -4.00
CA GLY A 168 7.77 -8.06 -4.48
C GLY A 168 7.14 -9.41 -4.14
N ALA A 169 7.92 -10.28 -3.52
CA ALA A 169 7.48 -11.63 -3.18
C ALA A 169 6.22 -11.68 -2.30
N LEU A 170 6.00 -10.69 -1.43
CA LEU A 170 4.81 -10.65 -0.58
C LEU A 170 3.53 -10.46 -1.41
N VAL A 171 3.54 -9.53 -2.37
CA VAL A 171 2.38 -9.28 -3.23
C VAL A 171 2.16 -10.42 -4.24
N ASP A 172 3.23 -11.01 -4.77
CA ASP A 172 3.11 -12.11 -5.75
C ASP A 172 2.73 -13.45 -5.11
N LEU A 173 3.52 -13.92 -4.15
CA LEU A 173 3.34 -15.23 -3.51
C LEU A 173 2.51 -15.13 -2.24
N GLY A 174 2.78 -14.12 -1.42
CA GLY A 174 2.10 -13.93 -0.14
C GLY A 174 0.61 -13.68 -0.28
N TRP A 175 0.16 -13.06 -1.38
CA TRP A 175 -1.28 -12.95 -1.69
C TRP A 175 -1.95 -14.32 -1.69
N HIS A 176 -1.39 -15.30 -2.42
CA HIS A 176 -1.96 -16.64 -2.46
C HIS A 176 -1.98 -17.34 -1.10
N LEU A 177 -0.95 -17.12 -0.27
CA LEU A 177 -0.88 -17.69 1.08
C LEU A 177 -1.94 -17.08 2.00
N LEU A 178 -2.05 -15.74 2.02
CA LEU A 178 -3.05 -15.04 2.82
C LEU A 178 -4.48 -15.39 2.39
N ASP A 179 -4.68 -15.58 1.09
CA ASP A 179 -5.95 -15.98 0.50
C ASP A 179 -6.44 -17.38 0.96
N LEU A 180 -5.54 -18.22 1.49
CA LEU A 180 -5.90 -19.51 2.10
C LEU A 180 -6.37 -19.38 3.55
N VAL A 181 -6.02 -18.30 4.26
CA VAL A 181 -6.33 -18.16 5.69
C VAL A 181 -7.83 -18.34 5.98
N PRO A 182 -8.77 -17.75 5.20
CA PRO A 182 -10.20 -17.96 5.42
C PRO A 182 -10.64 -19.42 5.25
N THR A 183 -9.98 -20.19 4.36
CA THR A 183 -10.26 -21.62 4.19
C THR A 183 -9.77 -22.43 5.39
N LEU A 184 -8.65 -22.03 6.01
CA LEU A 184 -8.03 -22.78 7.11
C LEU A 184 -8.59 -22.42 8.49
N LEU A 185 -8.91 -21.14 8.72
CA LEU A 185 -9.33 -20.62 10.03
C LEU A 185 -10.77 -20.07 10.03
N GLY A 186 -11.42 -19.97 8.88
CA GLY A 186 -12.64 -19.19 8.71
C GLY A 186 -12.36 -17.68 8.58
N PRO A 187 -13.40 -16.86 8.35
CA PRO A 187 -13.27 -15.41 8.25
C PRO A 187 -12.60 -14.83 9.50
N THR A 188 -11.45 -14.16 9.31
CA THR A 188 -10.56 -13.76 10.40
C THR A 188 -10.02 -12.36 10.19
N THR A 189 -9.87 -11.61 11.28
CA THR A 189 -9.15 -10.33 11.33
C THR A 189 -7.95 -10.42 12.28
N PHE A 190 -6.92 -9.63 12.01
CA PHE A 190 -5.68 -9.65 12.78
C PHE A 190 -5.57 -8.40 13.66
N ALA A 191 -5.41 -8.60 14.96
CA ALA A 191 -5.16 -7.52 15.91
C ALA A 191 -3.71 -7.02 15.83
N GLN A 192 -2.75 -7.94 15.70
CA GLN A 192 -1.32 -7.61 15.58
C GLN A 192 -0.77 -8.13 14.26
N VAL A 193 0.08 -7.33 13.62
CA VAL A 193 0.79 -7.67 12.39
C VAL A 193 2.19 -7.07 12.48
N VAL A 194 3.20 -7.91 12.33
CA VAL A 194 4.60 -7.49 12.24
C VAL A 194 5.28 -8.22 11.09
N GLY A 195 6.08 -7.53 10.31
CA GLY A 195 6.77 -8.08 9.15
C GLY A 195 8.20 -7.58 9.01
N THR A 196 8.98 -8.32 8.23
CA THR A 196 10.31 -7.93 7.76
C THR A 196 10.45 -8.30 6.30
N ILE A 197 11.25 -7.53 5.56
CA ILE A 197 11.50 -7.72 4.14
C ILE A 197 13.00 -7.69 3.87
N SER A 198 13.45 -8.39 2.82
CA SER A 198 14.81 -8.30 2.29
C SER A 198 14.81 -8.44 0.77
N ASP A 199 15.81 -7.83 0.13
CA ASP A 199 15.98 -7.69 -1.32
C ASP A 199 17.39 -8.13 -1.78
N ASP A 200 18.01 -9.02 -1.00
CA ASP A 200 19.38 -9.51 -1.10
C ASP A 200 19.78 -10.00 -2.51
N HIS A 201 18.80 -10.36 -3.33
CA HIS A 201 18.96 -11.07 -4.58
C HIS A 201 18.21 -10.48 -5.76
N VAL A 202 17.30 -9.52 -5.55
CA VAL A 202 16.43 -8.99 -6.60
C VAL A 202 17.22 -8.31 -7.73
N ASN A 203 18.37 -7.73 -7.39
CA ASN A 203 19.28 -7.05 -8.32
C ASN A 203 20.51 -7.89 -8.73
N ASP A 204 20.57 -9.17 -8.34
CA ASP A 204 21.62 -10.08 -8.80
C ASP A 204 21.25 -10.63 -10.20
N PRO A 205 22.06 -10.38 -11.25
CA PRO A 205 21.80 -10.84 -12.62
C PRO A 205 21.66 -12.36 -12.76
N SER A 206 22.17 -13.14 -11.80
CA SER A 206 22.06 -14.60 -11.77
C SER A 206 20.76 -15.14 -11.16
N SER A 207 19.86 -14.27 -10.69
CA SER A 207 18.61 -14.61 -9.99
C SER A 207 17.39 -14.89 -10.86
N GLY A 208 17.48 -14.66 -12.18
CA GLY A 208 16.32 -14.71 -13.09
C GLY A 208 15.68 -16.10 -13.24
N THR A 209 14.39 -16.13 -13.57
CA THR A 209 13.64 -17.35 -13.92
C THR A 209 13.89 -17.79 -15.36
N ALA A 210 14.51 -18.95 -15.59
CA ALA A 210 14.73 -19.51 -16.93
C ALA A 210 13.43 -19.88 -17.71
N TRP A 211 12.31 -20.07 -17.01
CA TRP A 211 11.03 -20.49 -17.62
C TRP A 211 10.06 -19.32 -17.90
N ARG A 212 10.42 -18.10 -17.52
CA ARG A 212 9.64 -16.86 -17.74
C ARG A 212 10.50 -15.82 -18.47
N ASP A 213 11.29 -16.29 -19.43
CA ASP A 213 12.16 -15.45 -20.25
C ASP A 213 11.31 -14.66 -21.25
N ASN A 214 11.21 -13.35 -21.02
CA ASN A 214 10.52 -12.41 -21.91
C ASN A 214 11.41 -11.89 -23.04
N GLY A 215 12.62 -12.46 -23.24
CA GLY A 215 13.50 -12.12 -24.35
C GLY A 215 14.06 -10.69 -24.31
N ARG A 216 14.22 -10.09 -23.12
CA ARG A 216 14.75 -8.72 -22.97
C ARG A 216 16.26 -8.69 -22.78
N ASP A 217 16.89 -7.73 -23.46
CA ASP A 217 18.31 -7.42 -23.38
C ASP A 217 18.66 -6.89 -21.97
N THR A 218 19.50 -7.62 -21.23
CA THR A 218 19.83 -7.33 -19.82
C THR A 218 20.67 -6.07 -19.64
N ALA A 219 21.15 -5.46 -20.74
CA ALA A 219 21.96 -4.26 -20.74
C ALA A 219 21.18 -2.95 -20.46
N ALA A 220 19.84 -2.97 -20.49
CA ALA A 220 18.97 -1.81 -20.26
C ALA A 220 18.09 -1.93 -19.00
N ALA A 221 18.35 -2.91 -18.13
CA ALA A 221 17.56 -3.15 -16.93
C ALA A 221 17.85 -2.09 -15.85
N GLU A 222 16.82 -1.30 -15.51
CA GLU A 222 16.84 -0.44 -14.31
C GLU A 222 16.83 -1.30 -13.03
N SER A 223 17.42 -0.79 -11.95
CA SER A 223 17.46 -1.47 -10.65
C SER A 223 16.05 -1.73 -10.12
N ALA A 224 15.80 -2.94 -9.62
CA ALA A 224 14.59 -3.31 -8.90
C ALA A 224 14.51 -2.63 -7.53
N ASP A 225 13.30 -2.31 -7.07
CA ASP A 225 12.96 -1.57 -5.83
C ASP A 225 11.92 -2.31 -4.95
N VAL A 226 11.85 -3.64 -5.11
CA VAL A 226 10.93 -4.53 -4.38
C VAL A 226 11.70 -5.61 -3.62
N GLU A 227 11.07 -6.19 -2.59
CA GLU A 227 11.65 -7.27 -1.81
C GLU A 227 11.62 -8.62 -2.54
N ASP A 228 12.69 -9.40 -2.47
CA ASP A 228 12.64 -10.80 -2.93
C ASP A 228 12.13 -11.76 -1.86
N THR A 229 12.13 -11.32 -0.59
CA THR A 229 11.71 -12.13 0.54
C THR A 229 10.95 -11.27 1.54
N ALA A 230 9.80 -11.77 1.98
CA ALA A 230 9.02 -11.20 3.07
C ALA A 230 8.71 -12.26 4.12
N ARG A 231 8.75 -11.85 5.39
CA ARG A 231 8.37 -12.65 6.55
C ARG A 231 7.37 -11.86 7.38
N GLY A 232 6.43 -12.55 8.00
CA GLY A 232 5.41 -11.92 8.84
C GLY A 232 4.92 -12.82 9.96
N PHE A 233 4.47 -12.19 11.03
CA PHE A 233 3.77 -12.82 12.15
C PHE A 233 2.52 -12.01 12.47
N LEU A 234 1.38 -12.69 12.52
CA LEU A 234 0.06 -12.11 12.68
C LEU A 234 -0.66 -12.78 13.85
N VAL A 235 -1.43 -12.01 14.61
CA VAL A 235 -2.21 -12.53 15.75
C VAL A 235 -3.66 -12.07 15.63
N THR A 236 -4.59 -13.02 15.66
CA THR A 236 -6.04 -12.73 15.65
C THR A 236 -6.50 -12.21 17.00
N ALA A 237 -7.67 -11.57 17.06
CA ALA A 237 -8.26 -11.17 18.35
C ALA A 237 -8.53 -12.36 19.29
N GLY A 238 -8.71 -13.56 18.73
CA GLY A 238 -8.90 -14.81 19.47
C GLY A 238 -7.59 -15.49 19.92
N GLY A 239 -6.43 -14.88 19.66
CA GLY A 239 -5.12 -15.40 20.06
C GLY A 239 -4.57 -16.53 19.19
N VAL A 240 -5.20 -16.83 18.05
CA VAL A 240 -4.60 -17.71 17.02
C VAL A 240 -3.54 -16.92 16.29
N SER A 241 -2.37 -17.52 16.07
CA SER A 241 -1.27 -16.88 15.34
C SER A 241 -1.13 -17.43 13.93
N VAL A 242 -0.63 -16.61 13.01
CA VAL A 242 -0.29 -17.01 11.65
C VAL A 242 1.12 -16.48 11.34
N SER A 243 2.03 -17.33 10.87
CA SER A 243 3.29 -16.90 10.26
C SER A 243 3.23 -17.03 8.75
N ILE A 244 3.88 -16.10 8.06
CA ILE A 244 3.99 -16.11 6.59
C ILE A 244 5.44 -15.92 6.17
N ARG A 245 5.88 -16.70 5.17
CA ARG A 245 7.15 -16.51 4.47
C ARG A 245 6.93 -16.63 2.97
N ALA A 246 7.15 -15.53 2.26
CA ALA A 246 7.10 -15.48 0.80
C ALA A 246 8.52 -15.17 0.28
N SER A 247 9.07 -15.99 -0.61
CA SER A 247 10.44 -15.80 -1.08
C SER A 247 10.62 -16.25 -2.53
N TRP A 248 11.13 -15.35 -3.37
CA TRP A 248 11.48 -15.62 -4.77
C TRP A 248 12.84 -16.29 -4.93
N ARG A 249 13.73 -16.19 -3.93
CA ARG A 249 15.04 -16.85 -3.97
C ARG A 249 15.48 -17.27 -2.57
N SER A 250 16.04 -18.46 -2.48
CA SER A 250 16.57 -19.01 -1.23
C SER A 250 17.70 -20.00 -1.53
N HIS A 251 18.17 -20.69 -0.50
CA HIS A 251 19.12 -21.80 -0.64
C HIS A 251 18.46 -23.18 -0.64
N GLU A 252 17.13 -23.23 -0.72
CA GLU A 252 16.41 -24.51 -0.88
C GLU A 252 16.80 -25.18 -2.20
N GLN A 253 16.79 -26.52 -2.22
CA GLN A 253 17.08 -27.27 -3.44
C GLN A 253 15.93 -27.17 -4.45
N LEU A 254 14.70 -27.20 -3.95
CA LEU A 254 13.46 -27.22 -4.74
C LEU A 254 12.56 -26.07 -4.33
N ASP A 255 11.66 -25.67 -5.22
CA ASP A 255 10.59 -24.75 -4.89
C ASP A 255 9.56 -25.47 -4.03
N THR A 256 9.26 -24.92 -2.86
CA THR A 256 8.44 -25.54 -1.84
C THR A 256 7.34 -24.61 -1.36
N THR A 257 6.18 -25.20 -1.12
CA THR A 257 5.08 -24.60 -0.38
C THR A 257 4.79 -25.49 0.82
N THR A 258 4.85 -24.92 2.01
CA THR A 258 4.53 -25.62 3.26
C THR A 258 3.38 -24.91 3.95
N ILE A 259 2.41 -25.70 4.40
CA ILE A 259 1.32 -25.25 5.27
C ILE A 259 1.32 -26.16 6.50
N THR A 260 1.59 -25.60 7.68
CA THR A 260 1.53 -26.33 8.95
C THR A 260 0.42 -25.73 9.82
N ILE A 261 -0.42 -26.58 10.41
CA ILE A 261 -1.53 -26.17 11.29
C ILE A 261 -1.37 -26.89 12.61
N ASP A 262 -1.14 -26.13 13.69
CA ASP A 262 -1.01 -26.65 15.04
C ASP A 262 -2.32 -26.48 15.80
N GLY A 263 -2.89 -27.60 16.23
CA GLY A 263 -4.07 -27.64 17.09
C GLY A 263 -3.77 -28.29 18.44
N SER A 264 -4.71 -28.14 19.37
CA SER A 264 -4.57 -28.69 20.73
C SER A 264 -4.53 -30.22 20.81
N ALA A 265 -4.86 -30.94 19.73
CA ALA A 265 -4.89 -32.40 19.67
C ALA A 265 -3.94 -32.99 18.62
N GLY A 266 -3.19 -32.15 17.88
CA GLY A 266 -2.25 -32.61 16.86
C GLY A 266 -1.87 -31.52 15.87
N THR A 267 -0.96 -31.86 14.97
CA THR A 267 -0.45 -30.98 13.92
C THR A 267 -0.68 -31.60 12.55
N ALA A 268 -1.18 -30.83 11.58
CA ALA A 268 -1.19 -31.22 10.18
C ALA A 268 -0.13 -30.43 9.40
N ARG A 269 0.63 -31.08 8.52
CA ARG A 269 1.62 -30.45 7.66
C ARG A 269 1.44 -30.92 6.23
N LEU A 270 1.17 -29.98 5.32
CA LEU A 270 1.21 -30.16 3.87
C LEU A 270 2.53 -29.60 3.34
N ALA A 271 3.31 -30.44 2.66
CA ALA A 271 4.47 -30.03 1.86
C ALA A 271 4.17 -30.32 0.39
N CYS A 272 4.23 -29.30 -0.46
CA CYS A 272 3.91 -29.39 -1.88
C CYS A 272 4.68 -28.32 -2.67
N THR A 273 4.31 -28.07 -3.94
CA THR A 273 4.85 -26.95 -4.72
C THR A 273 3.70 -26.27 -5.45
N PHE A 274 3.33 -25.05 -5.05
CA PHE A 274 2.32 -24.27 -5.75
C PHE A 274 2.83 -23.74 -7.09
N GLY A 275 1.89 -23.46 -8.00
CA GLY A 275 2.16 -22.85 -9.30
C GLY A 275 2.84 -23.79 -10.30
N PHE A 276 3.45 -23.19 -11.31
CA PHE A 276 3.94 -23.88 -12.51
C PHE A 276 5.45 -24.12 -12.52
N SER A 277 6.13 -24.02 -11.37
CA SER A 277 7.58 -24.20 -11.33
C SER A 277 7.97 -25.63 -11.73
N PRO A 278 8.90 -25.82 -12.67
CA PRO A 278 9.43 -27.14 -12.99
C PRO A 278 10.42 -27.65 -11.94
N ASN A 279 10.97 -26.76 -11.08
CA ASN A 279 11.89 -27.11 -10.01
C ASN A 279 11.13 -27.56 -8.76
N ARG A 280 10.40 -28.67 -8.86
CA ARG A 280 9.40 -29.10 -7.87
C ARG A 280 9.63 -30.52 -7.36
N ALA A 281 9.06 -30.83 -6.20
CA ALA A 281 9.06 -32.19 -5.66
C ALA A 281 8.15 -33.14 -6.47
N GLY A 282 8.33 -34.45 -6.28
CA GLY A 282 7.57 -35.49 -7.00
C GLY A 282 6.06 -35.55 -6.72
N GLY A 283 5.57 -34.85 -5.68
CA GLY A 283 4.15 -34.77 -5.33
C GLY A 283 3.92 -34.14 -3.95
N PRO A 284 2.66 -33.84 -3.59
CA PRO A 284 2.32 -33.34 -2.27
C PRO A 284 2.41 -34.44 -1.22
N MET A 285 2.77 -34.05 0.01
CA MET A 285 2.81 -34.92 1.18
C MET A 285 2.05 -34.25 2.32
N LEU A 286 0.97 -34.90 2.78
CA LEU A 286 0.18 -34.46 3.92
C LEU A 286 0.39 -35.44 5.08
N THR A 287 0.83 -34.91 6.22
CA THR A 287 1.07 -35.69 7.44
C THR A 287 0.28 -35.10 8.59
N VAL A 288 -0.37 -35.95 9.39
CA VAL A 288 -0.99 -35.58 10.66
C VAL A 288 -0.24 -36.26 11.79
N THR A 289 0.25 -35.48 12.75
CA THR A 289 1.02 -35.97 13.90
C THR A 289 0.22 -35.80 15.19
N ARG A 290 0.14 -36.85 16.00
CA ARG A 290 -0.48 -36.84 17.34
C ARG A 290 0.42 -37.54 18.34
N ASP A 291 0.67 -36.91 19.48
CA ASP A 291 1.52 -37.46 20.53
C ASP A 291 2.89 -37.98 20.03
N GLY A 292 3.45 -37.30 19.01
CA GLY A 292 4.72 -37.66 18.38
C GLY A 292 4.63 -38.69 17.25
N GLU A 293 3.45 -39.26 16.99
CA GLU A 293 3.24 -40.29 15.97
C GLU A 293 2.70 -39.69 14.65
N PRO A 294 3.49 -39.67 13.57
CA PRO A 294 3.05 -39.16 12.27
C PRO A 294 2.25 -40.21 11.48
N THR A 295 1.13 -39.78 10.89
CA THR A 295 0.33 -40.58 9.96
C THR A 295 0.24 -39.85 8.61
N SER A 296 0.58 -40.53 7.53
CA SER A 296 0.41 -40.01 6.17
C SER A 296 -1.08 -40.02 5.79
N VAL A 297 -1.56 -38.91 5.24
CA VAL A 297 -2.92 -38.78 4.72
C VAL A 297 -2.86 -38.84 3.20
N PRO A 298 -3.60 -39.74 2.54
CA PRO A 298 -3.66 -39.79 1.08
C PRO A 298 -4.12 -38.45 0.49
N VAL A 299 -3.39 -37.96 -0.50
CA VAL A 299 -3.74 -36.74 -1.24
C VAL A 299 -4.11 -37.15 -2.66
N PRO A 300 -5.26 -36.70 -3.20
CA PRO A 300 -5.63 -37.01 -4.58
C PRO A 300 -4.61 -36.46 -5.58
N GLU A 301 -4.23 -37.27 -6.57
CA GLU A 301 -3.38 -36.80 -7.66
C GLU A 301 -4.10 -35.73 -8.48
N GLU A 302 -3.36 -34.65 -8.80
CA GLU A 302 -3.86 -33.52 -9.58
C GLU A 302 -2.77 -33.08 -10.56
N THR A 303 -3.17 -32.82 -11.80
CA THR A 303 -2.28 -32.27 -12.83
C THR A 303 -1.92 -30.82 -12.50
N ILE A 304 -0.72 -30.38 -12.89
CA ILE A 304 -0.31 -28.98 -12.66
C ILE A 304 -1.28 -28.03 -13.36
N GLY A 305 -1.90 -27.15 -12.58
CA GLY A 305 -2.88 -26.19 -13.07
C GLY A 305 -4.32 -26.72 -13.09
N GLY A 306 -4.59 -27.95 -12.64
CA GLY A 306 -5.95 -28.48 -12.49
C GLY A 306 -6.82 -27.64 -11.55
N GLU A 307 -6.18 -26.89 -10.64
CA GLU A 307 -6.87 -26.01 -9.71
C GLU A 307 -7.55 -24.83 -10.43
N TYR A 308 -7.03 -24.41 -11.58
CA TYR A 308 -7.63 -23.37 -12.42
C TYR A 308 -8.81 -23.91 -13.23
N ASP A 309 -8.81 -25.20 -13.60
CA ASP A 309 -9.96 -25.82 -14.25
C ASP A 309 -11.13 -25.88 -13.27
N THR A 310 -10.85 -26.30 -12.02
CA THR A 310 -11.85 -26.30 -10.96
C THR A 310 -12.30 -24.88 -10.60
N GLN A 311 -11.39 -23.91 -10.57
CA GLN A 311 -11.76 -22.51 -10.36
C GLN A 311 -12.74 -22.05 -11.46
N LEU A 312 -12.45 -22.36 -12.72
CA LEU A 312 -13.28 -21.99 -13.87
C LEU A 312 -14.68 -22.62 -13.81
N ASP A 313 -14.78 -23.89 -13.38
CA ASP A 313 -16.07 -24.56 -13.13
C ASP A 313 -16.92 -23.79 -12.10
N GLU A 314 -16.31 -23.38 -10.99
CA GLU A 314 -16.98 -22.68 -9.88
C GLU A 314 -17.40 -21.25 -10.23
N LEU A 315 -16.65 -20.56 -11.12
CA LEU A 315 -16.99 -19.19 -11.56
C LEU A 315 -18.40 -19.11 -12.16
N VAL A 316 -18.86 -20.15 -12.85
CA VAL A 316 -20.22 -20.20 -13.43
C VAL A 316 -21.27 -20.16 -12.30
N GLY A 317 -21.02 -20.88 -11.20
CA GLY A 317 -21.88 -20.85 -10.02
C GLY A 317 -21.88 -19.47 -9.34
N GLU A 318 -20.71 -18.88 -9.11
CA GLU A 318 -20.56 -17.59 -8.44
C GLU A 318 -21.27 -16.44 -9.18
N LEU A 319 -21.25 -16.45 -10.52
CA LEU A 319 -21.94 -15.43 -11.31
C LEU A 319 -23.46 -15.49 -11.18
N THR A 320 -24.00 -16.68 -10.95
CA THR A 320 -25.45 -16.87 -10.85
C THR A 320 -25.96 -16.70 -9.41
N ASP A 321 -25.12 -16.93 -8.39
CA ASP A 321 -25.49 -16.81 -6.97
C ASP A 321 -25.58 -15.35 -6.50
N PRO A 322 -26.77 -14.78 -6.22
CA PRO A 322 -26.89 -13.41 -5.72
C PRO A 322 -26.13 -13.13 -4.42
N ALA A 323 -25.89 -14.15 -3.58
CA ALA A 323 -25.16 -14.02 -2.33
C ALA A 323 -23.64 -13.90 -2.51
N ALA A 324 -23.11 -14.18 -3.70
CA ALA A 324 -21.69 -14.07 -4.01
C ALA A 324 -21.23 -12.61 -4.26
N ARG A 325 -22.16 -11.67 -4.48
CA ARG A 325 -21.82 -10.26 -4.77
C ARG A 325 -21.02 -9.62 -3.63
N GLY A 326 -19.94 -8.92 -3.97
CA GLY A 326 -19.05 -8.29 -3.00
C GLY A 326 -18.20 -9.26 -2.18
N ARG A 327 -18.23 -10.58 -2.43
CA ARG A 327 -17.32 -11.54 -1.79
C ARG A 327 -15.89 -11.28 -2.19
N ALA A 328 -15.60 -11.18 -3.50
CA ALA A 328 -14.25 -10.92 -4.01
C ALA A 328 -13.65 -9.63 -3.44
N VAL A 329 -14.45 -8.57 -3.33
CA VAL A 329 -14.05 -7.30 -2.71
C VAL A 329 -13.67 -7.49 -1.23
N ARG A 330 -14.51 -8.20 -0.46
CA ARG A 330 -14.24 -8.43 0.98
C ARG A 330 -12.96 -9.23 1.17
N ASP A 331 -12.77 -10.28 0.38
CA ASP A 331 -11.57 -11.12 0.43
C ASP A 331 -10.33 -10.31 0.03
N ALA A 332 -10.41 -9.52 -1.05
CA ALA A 332 -9.31 -8.65 -1.48
C ALA A 332 -8.94 -7.62 -0.43
N ARG A 333 -9.91 -6.97 0.23
CA ARG A 333 -9.68 -6.01 1.33
C ARG A 333 -8.96 -6.66 2.51
N ALA A 334 -9.40 -7.87 2.90
CA ALA A 334 -8.77 -8.59 4.00
C ALA A 334 -7.30 -8.90 3.68
N THR A 335 -7.02 -9.37 2.46
CA THR A 335 -5.67 -9.69 2.01
C THR A 335 -4.78 -8.45 1.86
N ILE A 336 -5.23 -7.42 1.13
CA ILE A 336 -4.41 -6.23 0.89
C ILE A 336 -4.16 -5.43 2.17
N GLY A 337 -5.14 -5.33 3.07
CA GLY A 337 -4.96 -4.66 4.35
C GLY A 337 -3.93 -5.35 5.25
N VAL A 338 -3.79 -6.68 5.15
CA VAL A 338 -2.71 -7.41 5.82
C VAL A 338 -1.36 -7.12 5.18
N ILE A 339 -1.28 -7.13 3.84
CA ILE A 339 -0.05 -6.83 3.09
C ILE A 339 0.44 -5.41 3.40
N GLU A 340 -0.45 -4.41 3.39
CA GLU A 340 -0.13 -3.01 3.71
C GLU A 340 0.45 -2.90 5.13
N ARG A 341 -0.16 -3.57 6.12
CA ARG A 341 0.34 -3.59 7.50
C ARG A 341 1.66 -4.33 7.66
N LEU A 342 1.89 -5.39 6.89
CA LEU A 342 3.19 -6.07 6.86
C LEU A 342 4.28 -5.14 6.30
N TYR A 343 4.00 -4.43 5.20
CA TYR A 343 4.95 -3.44 4.67
C TYR A 343 5.15 -2.25 5.59
N GLU A 344 4.10 -1.75 6.24
CA GLU A 344 4.18 -0.68 7.21
C GLU A 344 5.04 -1.08 8.40
N SER A 345 4.73 -2.22 9.02
CA SER A 345 5.53 -2.73 10.13
C SER A 345 6.98 -3.00 9.73
N ALA A 346 7.22 -3.54 8.53
CA ALA A 346 8.57 -3.74 8.00
C ALA A 346 9.31 -2.41 7.76
N ARG A 347 8.63 -1.35 7.30
CA ARG A 347 9.22 -0.01 7.17
C ARG A 347 9.53 0.61 8.53
N THR A 348 8.68 0.40 9.53
CA THR A 348 8.90 0.92 10.89
C THR A 348 9.91 0.09 11.70
N GLY A 349 10.14 -1.18 11.32
CA GLY A 349 11.03 -2.12 11.99
C GLY A 349 12.37 -2.35 11.27
N ALA A 350 12.47 -2.05 9.97
CA ALA A 350 13.74 -1.85 9.29
C ALA A 350 14.31 -0.54 9.83
N GLU A 351 15.37 -0.65 10.64
CA GLU A 351 16.15 0.45 11.23
C GLU A 351 15.64 1.83 10.83
N LEU A 352 14.70 2.38 11.60
CA LEU A 352 14.58 3.82 11.66
C LEU A 352 15.94 4.26 12.20
N PRO A 353 16.72 5.12 11.50
CA PRO A 353 17.90 5.73 12.06
C PRO A 353 17.44 6.74 13.13
N GLY A 354 16.86 6.22 14.21
CA GLY A 354 16.42 6.94 15.37
C GLY A 354 17.59 7.13 16.33
N GLU A 355 18.62 6.28 16.28
CA GLU A 355 19.77 6.40 17.20
C GLU A 355 20.46 7.78 17.15
N ASP A 356 20.29 8.55 16.07
CA ASP A 356 20.92 9.86 15.86
C ASP A 356 19.95 11.05 15.66
N VAL A 357 18.61 10.92 15.80
CA VAL A 357 17.73 12.10 15.73
C VAL A 357 17.91 12.95 16.98
N ARG A 358 18.53 14.11 16.83
CA ARG A 358 18.81 15.07 17.90
C ARG A 358 17.96 16.33 17.80
N ALA A 359 17.33 16.56 16.65
CA ALA A 359 16.51 17.73 16.41
C ALA A 359 15.21 17.44 15.66
N VAL A 360 14.16 18.17 16.04
CA VAL A 360 12.89 18.19 15.30
C VAL A 360 12.55 19.62 14.91
N VAL A 361 12.32 19.83 13.63
CA VAL A 361 11.77 21.07 13.09
C VAL A 361 10.30 20.82 12.78
N PHE A 362 9.41 21.61 13.36
CA PHE A 362 7.96 21.49 13.17
C PHE A 362 7.44 22.61 12.28
N ASP A 363 6.54 22.31 11.34
CA ASP A 363 5.56 23.33 10.96
C ASP A 363 4.61 23.61 12.12
N LEU A 364 3.90 24.74 12.08
CA LEU A 364 2.99 25.17 13.12
C LEU A 364 1.54 24.77 12.79
N ASP A 365 1.02 25.21 11.65
CA ASP A 365 -0.38 25.02 11.27
C ASP A 365 -0.59 23.58 10.80
N GLY A 366 -1.67 22.92 11.21
CA GLY A 366 -1.94 21.55 10.76
C GLY A 366 -1.00 20.48 11.33
N VAL A 367 0.06 20.88 12.04
CA VAL A 367 0.99 19.99 12.77
C VAL A 367 0.86 20.14 14.28
N LEU A 368 1.14 21.33 14.82
CA LEU A 368 1.08 21.59 16.26
C LEU A 368 -0.30 22.12 16.68
N VAL A 369 -0.95 22.90 15.81
CA VAL A 369 -2.23 23.56 16.08
C VAL A 369 -3.23 23.35 14.97
N ASP A 370 -4.50 23.15 15.33
CA ASP A 370 -5.60 23.10 14.38
C ASP A 370 -6.13 24.53 14.16
N SER A 371 -5.60 25.19 13.15
CA SER A 371 -5.89 26.59 12.84
C SER A 371 -6.85 26.77 11.67
N THR A 372 -7.36 25.69 11.08
CA THR A 372 -8.10 25.75 9.80
C THR A 372 -9.36 26.60 9.87
N ASP A 373 -10.16 26.48 10.94
CA ASP A 373 -11.37 27.33 11.11
C ASP A 373 -10.99 28.82 11.24
N VAL A 374 -9.97 29.12 12.03
CA VAL A 374 -9.50 30.50 12.24
C VAL A 374 -8.96 31.08 10.94
N MET A 375 -8.15 30.31 10.19
CA MET A 375 -7.65 30.72 8.88
C MET A 375 -8.80 30.98 7.90
N ARG A 376 -9.82 30.10 7.86
CA ARG A 376 -11.00 30.26 6.99
C ARG A 376 -11.76 31.54 7.29
N ARG A 377 -11.97 31.85 8.58
CA ARG A 377 -12.68 33.05 9.01
C ARG A 377 -11.88 34.32 8.77
N ALA A 378 -10.57 34.29 9.04
CA ALA A 378 -9.67 35.41 8.75
C ALA A 378 -9.60 35.68 7.25
N PHE A 379 -9.47 34.65 6.43
CA PHE A 379 -9.43 34.76 4.98
C PHE A 379 -10.72 35.33 4.41
N ARG A 380 -11.88 34.83 4.88
CA ARG A 380 -13.19 35.35 4.47
C ARG A 380 -13.38 36.82 4.85
N THR A 381 -12.92 37.22 6.02
CA THR A 381 -13.00 38.62 6.49
C THR A 381 -12.12 39.51 5.62
N ALA A 382 -10.87 39.12 5.38
CA ALA A 382 -9.95 39.83 4.50
C ALA A 382 -10.50 39.97 3.07
N TYR A 383 -11.07 38.89 2.54
CA TYR A 383 -11.67 38.88 1.21
C TYR A 383 -12.85 39.84 1.11
N ALA A 384 -13.77 39.81 2.09
CA ALA A 384 -14.93 40.69 2.10
C ALA A 384 -14.56 42.17 2.21
N GLU A 385 -13.49 42.49 2.95
CA GLU A 385 -13.04 43.88 3.13
C GLU A 385 -12.29 44.44 1.92
N VAL A 386 -11.50 43.61 1.22
CA VAL A 386 -10.58 44.08 0.16
C VAL A 386 -11.12 43.80 -1.23
N VAL A 387 -11.73 42.63 -1.44
CA VAL A 387 -12.26 42.20 -2.75
C VAL A 387 -13.74 42.58 -2.90
N GLY A 388 -14.54 42.47 -1.85
CA GLY A 388 -15.95 42.86 -1.84
C GLY A 388 -16.93 41.68 -2.03
N GLU A 389 -17.96 41.87 -2.85
CA GLU A 389 -19.02 40.87 -3.06
C GLU A 389 -18.49 39.62 -3.77
N GLY A 390 -18.71 38.44 -3.17
CA GLY A 390 -18.30 37.15 -3.73
C GLY A 390 -18.08 36.10 -2.65
N GLU A 391 -17.96 34.83 -3.05
CA GLU A 391 -17.55 33.75 -2.15
C GLU A 391 -16.02 33.71 -2.07
N ALA A 392 -15.47 33.81 -0.85
CA ALA A 392 -14.04 33.73 -0.63
C ALA A 392 -13.53 32.32 -1.03
N PRO A 393 -12.56 32.20 -1.96
CA PRO A 393 -12.13 30.91 -2.53
C PRO A 393 -11.19 30.14 -1.58
N PHE A 394 -11.65 29.84 -0.36
CA PHE A 394 -10.83 29.19 0.67
C PHE A 394 -10.39 27.78 0.28
N ALA A 395 -11.20 27.04 -0.48
CA ALA A 395 -10.82 25.72 -0.97
C ALA A 395 -9.59 25.76 -1.89
N GLU A 396 -9.42 26.85 -2.65
CA GLU A 396 -8.22 27.06 -3.46
C GLU A 396 -7.05 27.54 -2.60
N TYR A 397 -7.28 28.47 -1.66
CA TYR A 397 -6.28 28.88 -0.66
C TYR A 397 -5.68 27.68 0.09
N ASN A 398 -6.51 26.71 0.47
CA ASN A 398 -6.11 25.53 1.21
C ASN A 398 -5.09 24.64 0.47
N LYS A 399 -5.05 24.69 -0.87
CA LYS A 399 -4.10 23.91 -1.68
C LYS A 399 -2.68 24.49 -1.63
N HIS A 400 -2.53 25.72 -1.16
CA HIS A 400 -1.27 26.45 -1.13
C HIS A 400 -0.73 26.63 0.31
N LEU A 401 -1.30 25.91 1.29
CA LEU A 401 -0.83 25.91 2.68
C LEU A 401 0.64 25.50 2.79
N GLY A 402 1.28 25.95 3.86
CA GLY A 402 2.74 25.87 4.07
C GLY A 402 3.53 27.02 3.44
N ARG A 403 2.95 27.77 2.48
CA ARG A 403 3.58 28.97 1.88
C ARG A 403 3.33 30.23 2.70
N TYR A 404 4.11 31.28 2.43
CA TYR A 404 3.87 32.60 3.01
C TYR A 404 2.61 33.26 2.41
N PHE A 405 1.80 33.92 3.23
CA PHE A 405 0.50 34.47 2.81
C PHE A 405 0.59 35.38 1.56
N PRO A 406 1.54 36.33 1.46
CA PRO A 406 1.72 37.14 0.24
C PRO A 406 2.00 36.30 -1.02
N ASP A 407 2.72 35.18 -0.89
CA ASP A 407 3.00 34.29 -2.04
C ASP A 407 1.74 33.58 -2.51
N ILE A 408 0.91 33.11 -1.57
CA ILE A 408 -0.40 32.52 -1.87
C ILE A 408 -1.28 33.52 -2.61
N MET A 409 -1.31 34.78 -2.16
CA MET A 409 -2.10 35.83 -2.82
C MET A 409 -1.63 36.06 -4.26
N ARG A 410 -0.31 36.10 -4.50
CA ARG A 410 0.24 36.21 -5.86
C ARG A 410 -0.14 35.02 -6.75
N ILE A 411 -0.06 33.79 -6.23
CA ILE A 411 -0.43 32.57 -6.96
C ILE A 411 -1.92 32.58 -7.34
N MET A 412 -2.78 32.99 -6.39
CA MET A 412 -4.22 33.06 -6.60
C MET A 412 -4.68 34.28 -7.42
N GLY A 413 -3.79 35.24 -7.69
CA GLY A 413 -4.14 36.50 -8.33
C GLY A 413 -5.01 37.41 -7.45
N LEU A 414 -4.87 37.33 -6.13
CA LEU A 414 -5.61 38.12 -5.16
C LEU A 414 -4.81 39.33 -4.65
N PRO A 415 -5.48 40.42 -4.20
CA PRO A 415 -4.79 41.62 -3.72
C PRO A 415 -3.95 41.36 -2.47
N LEU A 416 -2.72 41.92 -2.44
CA LEU A 416 -1.82 41.79 -1.28
C LEU A 416 -2.35 42.56 -0.06
N GLU A 417 -3.20 43.56 -0.28
CA GLU A 417 -3.90 44.34 0.72
C GLU A 417 -4.76 43.47 1.65
N MET A 418 -5.08 42.23 1.25
CA MET A 418 -5.74 41.23 2.11
C MET A 418 -4.90 40.83 3.33
N GLU A 419 -3.58 41.04 3.32
CA GLU A 419 -2.71 40.61 4.41
C GLU A 419 -3.03 41.31 5.73
N GLU A 420 -3.23 42.62 5.74
CA GLU A 420 -3.53 43.38 6.96
C GLU A 420 -4.82 42.91 7.66
N PRO A 421 -5.99 42.82 6.98
CA PRO A 421 -7.21 42.33 7.62
C PRO A 421 -7.14 40.84 7.96
N PHE A 422 -6.43 40.02 7.18
CA PHE A 422 -6.20 38.61 7.51
C PHE A 422 -5.42 38.47 8.80
N VAL A 423 -4.31 39.21 8.94
CA VAL A 423 -3.48 39.21 10.14
C VAL A 423 -4.25 39.73 11.35
N ARG A 424 -4.97 40.85 11.20
CA ARG A 424 -5.78 41.44 12.26
C ARG A 424 -6.83 40.47 12.78
N GLU A 425 -7.59 39.84 11.89
CA GLU A 425 -8.62 38.88 12.27
C GLU A 425 -8.03 37.60 12.86
N SER A 426 -6.89 37.13 12.34
CA SER A 426 -6.16 36.00 12.92
C SER A 426 -5.73 36.27 14.37
N TYR A 427 -5.23 37.48 14.68
CA TYR A 427 -4.88 37.85 16.05
C TYR A 427 -6.11 37.90 16.97
N ARG A 428 -7.22 38.46 16.49
CA ARG A 428 -8.47 38.54 17.24
C ARG A 428 -9.01 37.15 17.61
N LEU A 429 -8.78 36.17 16.74
CA LEU A 429 -9.25 34.79 16.89
C LEU A 429 -8.20 33.82 17.45
N ALA A 430 -6.99 34.27 17.76
CA ALA A 430 -5.88 33.39 18.16
C ALA A 430 -6.20 32.48 19.36
N GLY A 431 -6.97 32.98 20.34
CA GLY A 431 -7.40 32.18 21.50
C GLY A 431 -8.44 31.10 21.20
N GLN A 432 -8.88 30.96 19.95
CA GLN A 432 -9.81 29.91 19.49
C GLN A 432 -9.08 28.79 18.75
N VAL A 433 -7.75 28.86 18.60
CA VAL A 433 -6.93 27.84 17.94
C VAL A 433 -6.55 26.76 18.95
N PRO A 434 -7.11 25.54 18.90
CA PRO A 434 -6.67 24.46 19.77
C PRO A 434 -5.33 23.87 19.29
N MET A 435 -4.60 23.24 20.21
CA MET A 435 -3.53 22.31 19.86
C MET A 435 -4.15 20.95 19.47
N PHE A 436 -3.47 20.19 18.63
CA PHE A 436 -3.88 18.80 18.38
C PHE A 436 -3.68 17.93 19.62
N ASP A 437 -4.56 16.94 19.80
CA ASP A 437 -4.47 15.96 20.88
C ASP A 437 -3.11 15.25 20.85
N GLY A 438 -2.45 15.13 22.01
CA GLY A 438 -1.14 14.47 22.14
C GLY A 438 0.07 15.35 21.83
N VAL A 439 -0.10 16.53 21.21
CA VAL A 439 1.02 17.45 20.93
C VAL A 439 1.66 18.02 22.22
N PRO A 440 0.90 18.49 23.23
CA PRO A 440 1.51 18.97 24.47
C PRO A 440 2.40 17.92 25.15
N GLU A 441 1.93 16.67 25.21
CA GLU A 441 2.64 15.52 25.78
C GLU A 441 3.88 15.18 24.95
N LEU A 442 3.76 15.18 23.62
CA LEU A 442 4.86 14.96 22.70
C LEU A 442 5.99 15.98 22.91
N LEU A 443 5.67 17.28 22.94
CA LEU A 443 6.67 18.34 23.07
C LEU A 443 7.39 18.27 24.42
N ALA A 444 6.65 17.96 25.50
CA ALA A 444 7.25 17.76 26.83
C ALA A 444 8.21 16.56 26.83
N GLU A 445 7.78 15.43 26.28
CA GLU A 445 8.59 14.21 26.23
C GLU A 445 9.84 14.38 25.34
N LEU A 446 9.74 15.05 24.19
CA LEU A 446 10.90 15.36 23.34
C LEU A 446 11.95 16.20 24.09
N ARG A 447 11.49 17.19 24.85
CA ARG A 447 12.35 18.02 25.70
C ARG A 447 13.02 17.19 26.80
N ASP A 448 12.28 16.32 27.47
CA ASP A 448 12.81 15.43 28.51
C ASP A 448 13.85 14.44 27.96
N ARG A 449 13.74 14.07 26.68
CA ARG A 449 14.74 13.28 25.94
C ARG A 449 15.95 14.07 25.47
N GLY A 450 15.99 15.38 25.68
CA GLY A 450 17.08 16.24 25.26
C GLY A 450 17.11 16.54 23.77
N VAL A 451 15.98 16.37 23.07
CA VAL A 451 15.83 16.73 21.66
C VAL A 451 15.63 18.24 21.55
N VAL A 452 16.45 18.89 20.72
CA VAL A 452 16.30 20.33 20.46
C VAL A 452 15.22 20.55 19.41
N MET A 453 14.38 21.56 19.62
CA MET A 453 13.17 21.76 18.81
C MET A 453 13.13 23.15 18.20
N ALA A 454 12.73 23.22 16.93
CA ALA A 454 12.43 24.48 16.28
C ALA A 454 11.07 24.46 15.58
N VAL A 455 10.51 25.65 15.35
CA VAL A 455 9.36 25.85 14.47
C VAL A 455 9.80 26.56 13.19
N ALA A 456 9.38 26.05 12.03
CA ALA A 456 9.61 26.63 10.71
C ALA A 456 8.28 26.75 9.96
N THR A 457 7.68 27.93 9.99
CA THR A 457 6.27 28.13 9.57
C THR A 457 6.08 29.08 8.39
N GLY A 458 5.00 28.83 7.65
CA GLY A 458 4.44 29.76 6.66
C GLY A 458 3.91 31.07 7.27
N LYS A 459 3.77 31.18 8.60
CA LYS A 459 3.44 32.45 9.27
C LYS A 459 4.65 33.38 9.40
N SER A 460 4.40 34.65 9.71
CA SER A 460 5.47 35.53 10.17
C SER A 460 5.95 35.16 11.58
N GLY A 461 7.23 35.38 11.86
CA GLY A 461 7.89 35.02 13.11
C GLY A 461 7.21 35.64 14.34
N PRO A 462 6.88 36.94 14.35
CA PRO A 462 6.13 37.56 15.44
C PRO A 462 4.75 36.92 15.70
N ARG A 463 4.04 36.51 14.64
CA ARG A 463 2.73 35.84 14.76
C ARG A 463 2.87 34.44 15.34
N ALA A 464 3.84 33.68 14.85
CA ALA A 464 4.12 32.33 15.34
C ALA A 464 4.47 32.34 16.83
N ARG A 465 5.39 33.21 17.26
CA ARG A 465 5.81 33.34 18.67
C ARG A 465 4.65 33.78 19.55
N SER A 466 3.85 34.76 19.12
CA SER A 466 2.69 35.23 19.88
C SER A 466 1.64 34.14 20.10
N LEU A 467 1.38 33.28 19.10
CA LEU A 467 0.46 32.16 19.25
C LEU A 467 1.02 31.09 20.20
N LEU A 468 2.28 30.71 20.04
CA LEU A 468 2.94 29.73 20.91
C LEU A 468 3.03 30.21 22.37
N GLU A 469 3.19 31.52 22.59
CA GLU A 469 3.18 32.12 23.92
C GLU A 469 1.78 32.06 24.55
N LEU A 470 0.74 32.40 23.77
CA LEU A 470 -0.66 32.27 24.21
C LEU A 470 -1.03 30.84 24.60
N LEU A 471 -0.49 29.85 23.87
CA LEU A 471 -0.69 28.43 24.13
C LEU A 471 0.21 27.87 25.25
N GLY A 472 1.14 28.66 25.78
CA GLY A 472 2.02 28.27 26.88
C GLY A 472 3.15 27.30 26.50
N VAL A 473 3.39 27.08 25.20
CA VAL A 473 4.38 26.11 24.70
C VAL A 473 5.61 26.75 24.07
N LEU A 474 5.64 28.07 23.89
CA LEU A 474 6.82 28.79 23.37
C LEU A 474 8.14 28.41 24.07
N PRO A 475 8.20 28.27 25.42
CA PRO A 475 9.44 27.90 26.11
C PRO A 475 9.96 26.49 25.81
N LEU A 476 9.18 25.64 25.15
CA LEU A 476 9.59 24.30 24.74
C LEU A 476 10.45 24.32 23.47
N PHE A 477 10.42 25.40 22.68
CA PHE A 477 11.18 25.52 21.44
C PHE A 477 12.45 26.36 21.65
N ASP A 478 13.56 25.89 21.10
CA ASP A 478 14.82 26.64 21.07
C ASP A 478 14.74 27.82 20.10
N TYR A 479 14.08 27.61 18.95
CA TYR A 479 13.89 28.63 17.93
C TYR A 479 12.51 28.55 17.27
N VAL A 480 11.96 29.71 16.92
CA VAL A 480 10.75 29.83 16.11
C VAL A 480 11.10 30.75 14.96
N ILE A 481 10.93 30.28 13.73
CA ILE A 481 11.34 30.97 12.50
C ILE A 481 10.11 31.14 11.61
N GLY A 482 9.87 32.37 11.19
CA GLY A 482 8.81 32.70 10.24
C GLY A 482 9.31 32.88 8.82
N SER A 483 8.39 32.84 7.87
CA SER A 483 8.70 33.04 6.44
C SER A 483 9.18 34.46 6.11
N ASP A 484 8.94 35.44 6.97
CA ASP A 484 9.45 36.82 6.88
C ASP A 484 10.92 36.96 7.31
N GLU A 485 11.52 35.91 7.85
CA GLU A 485 12.89 35.91 8.38
C GLU A 485 13.89 35.22 7.43
N VAL A 486 13.44 34.80 6.24
CA VAL A 486 14.25 34.14 5.21
C VAL A 486 14.09 34.79 3.83
N ALA A 487 15.06 34.58 2.95
CA ALA A 487 15.02 35.14 1.60
C ALA A 487 14.00 34.42 0.72
N HIS A 488 13.97 33.08 0.76
CA HIS A 488 13.01 32.27 0.03
C HIS A 488 12.22 31.39 1.01
N PRO A 489 10.92 31.64 1.20
CA PRO A 489 10.10 30.81 2.06
C PRO A 489 9.77 29.45 1.41
N LYS A 490 9.13 28.55 2.18
CA LYS A 490 8.71 27.23 1.70
C LYS A 490 7.93 27.36 0.38
N PRO A 491 8.23 26.51 -0.62
CA PRO A 491 8.94 25.23 -0.53
C PRO A 491 10.47 25.29 -0.61
N ALA A 492 11.08 26.48 -0.68
CA ALA A 492 12.54 26.59 -0.65
C ALA A 492 13.10 26.09 0.71
N PRO A 493 14.35 25.60 0.75
CA PRO A 493 14.92 25.00 1.96
C PRO A 493 15.37 26.01 3.02
N ASP A 494 15.47 27.31 2.68
CA ASP A 494 16.11 28.35 3.48
C ASP A 494 15.64 28.37 4.95
N ILE A 495 14.34 28.13 5.20
CA ILE A 495 13.78 28.15 6.57
C ILE A 495 14.21 26.95 7.41
N VAL A 496 14.33 25.78 6.78
CA VAL A 496 14.82 24.56 7.43
C VAL A 496 16.33 24.65 7.63
N GLU A 497 17.06 25.14 6.62
CA GLU A 497 18.51 25.40 6.72
C GLU A 497 18.85 26.37 7.86
N LEU A 498 18.08 27.46 8.00
CA LEU A 498 18.23 28.41 9.10
C LEU A 498 17.92 27.77 10.46
N ALA A 499 16.92 26.89 10.53
CA ALA A 499 16.61 26.13 11.75
C ALA A 499 17.80 25.23 12.16
N LEU A 500 18.33 24.43 11.22
CA LEU A 500 19.50 23.58 11.47
C LEU A 500 20.71 24.40 11.92
N GLN A 501 20.98 25.52 11.26
CA GLN A 501 22.08 26.41 11.59
C GLN A 501 21.96 26.94 13.03
N LYS A 502 20.76 27.38 13.44
CA LYS A 502 20.52 27.92 14.79
C LYS A 502 20.58 26.84 15.87
N LEU A 503 20.05 25.65 15.57
CA LEU A 503 20.10 24.49 16.46
C LEU A 503 21.50 23.88 16.57
N GLY A 504 22.39 24.14 15.60
CA GLY A 504 23.75 23.59 15.59
C GLY A 504 23.80 22.09 15.32
N VAL A 505 22.86 21.58 14.51
CA VAL A 505 22.71 20.17 14.16
C VAL A 505 22.95 19.92 12.68
N ARG A 506 23.37 18.71 12.33
CA ARG A 506 23.50 18.28 10.92
C ARG A 506 22.13 17.87 10.38
N ALA A 507 21.93 18.00 9.07
CA ALA A 507 20.67 17.62 8.44
C ALA A 507 20.30 16.14 8.64
N GLU A 508 21.30 15.24 8.67
CA GLU A 508 21.12 13.80 8.93
C GLU A 508 20.59 13.48 10.35
N ASP A 509 20.90 14.35 11.32
CA ASP A 509 20.51 14.24 12.73
C ASP A 509 19.16 14.91 13.03
N ALA A 510 18.48 15.42 11.99
CA ALA A 510 17.26 16.19 12.12
C ALA A 510 16.13 15.57 11.30
N ILE A 511 14.90 15.89 11.70
CA ILE A 511 13.69 15.62 10.93
C ILE A 511 12.84 16.89 10.84
N MET A 512 12.13 17.05 9.72
CA MET A 512 11.11 18.10 9.53
C MET A 512 9.73 17.44 9.50
N VAL A 513 8.80 17.94 10.32
CA VAL A 513 7.42 17.45 10.42
C VAL A 513 6.47 18.50 9.83
N GLY A 514 5.72 18.13 8.81
CA GLY A 514 4.82 19.05 8.06
C GLY A 514 3.53 18.39 7.59
N ASP A 515 2.49 19.18 7.37
CA ASP A 515 1.17 18.75 6.87
C ASP A 515 0.93 19.16 5.40
N ALA A 516 1.86 19.90 4.78
CA ALA A 516 1.78 20.32 3.39
C ALA A 516 2.91 19.74 2.53
N VAL A 517 2.64 19.58 1.23
CA VAL A 517 3.65 19.13 0.24
C VAL A 517 4.86 20.06 0.25
N THR A 518 4.66 21.36 0.46
CA THR A 518 5.74 22.34 0.52
C THR A 518 6.69 22.13 1.70
N ASP A 519 6.22 21.53 2.80
CA ASP A 519 7.08 21.19 3.94
C ASP A 519 8.03 20.05 3.57
N LEU A 520 7.50 19.04 2.89
CA LEU A 520 8.27 17.89 2.42
C LEU A 520 9.31 18.32 1.37
N GLU A 521 8.94 19.24 0.47
CA GLU A 521 9.85 19.84 -0.50
C GLU A 521 10.97 20.63 0.19
N SER A 522 10.64 21.46 1.17
CA SER A 522 11.61 22.26 1.94
C SER A 522 12.56 21.38 2.74
N ALA A 523 12.04 20.33 3.40
CA ALA A 523 12.82 19.34 4.12
C ALA A 523 13.86 18.65 3.23
N ARG A 524 13.43 18.16 2.06
CA ARG A 524 14.32 17.52 1.09
C ARG A 524 15.37 18.46 0.53
N GLY A 525 14.98 19.69 0.22
CA GLY A 525 15.92 20.71 -0.25
C GLY A 525 17.04 20.98 0.77
N ALA A 526 16.72 20.91 2.06
CA ALA A 526 17.67 21.07 3.16
C ALA A 526 18.43 19.78 3.53
N GLY A 527 18.15 18.66 2.85
CA GLY A 527 18.75 17.35 3.16
C GLY A 527 18.28 16.72 4.47
N VAL A 528 17.13 17.15 4.99
CA VAL A 528 16.52 16.66 6.23
C VAL A 528 15.45 15.61 5.89
N ARG A 529 15.31 14.60 6.74
CA ARG A 529 14.22 13.61 6.61
C ARG A 529 12.86 14.30 6.73
N ALA A 530 12.00 14.04 5.76
CA ALA A 530 10.67 14.62 5.62
C ALA A 530 9.60 13.69 6.23
N VAL A 531 8.95 14.14 7.30
CA VAL A 531 7.88 13.42 8.01
C VAL A 531 6.55 14.11 7.76
N ALA A 532 5.59 13.38 7.18
CA ALA A 532 4.24 13.88 6.95
C ALA A 532 3.34 13.67 8.18
N ALA A 533 2.70 14.74 8.64
CA ALA A 533 1.67 14.71 9.67
C ALA A 533 0.28 14.47 9.04
N LEU A 534 -0.35 13.35 9.37
CA LEU A 534 -1.66 12.94 8.85
C LEU A 534 -2.80 13.04 9.87
N TRP A 535 -2.56 13.67 11.02
CA TRP A 535 -3.55 13.86 12.09
C TRP A 535 -4.40 15.15 11.94
N GLY A 536 -4.02 16.05 11.03
CA GLY A 536 -4.76 17.29 10.72
C GLY A 536 -5.72 17.16 9.51
N GLU A 537 -6.33 18.27 9.09
CA GLU A 537 -7.15 18.37 7.87
C GLU A 537 -6.29 18.44 6.58
N SER A 538 -5.34 17.51 6.42
CA SER A 538 -4.43 17.44 5.28
C SER A 538 -4.93 16.47 4.20
N ASP A 539 -4.55 16.72 2.94
CA ASP A 539 -4.78 15.77 1.84
C ASP A 539 -3.77 14.63 1.94
N ALA A 540 -4.14 13.57 2.68
CA ALA A 540 -3.29 12.41 2.91
C ALA A 540 -2.86 11.72 1.61
N ALA A 541 -3.67 11.76 0.56
CA ALA A 541 -3.31 11.17 -0.73
C ALA A 541 -2.23 12.00 -1.41
N ALA A 542 -2.36 13.33 -1.42
CA ALA A 542 -1.35 14.23 -1.96
C ALA A 542 -0.02 14.16 -1.18
N LEU A 543 -0.08 14.12 0.16
CA LEU A 543 1.10 13.97 1.00
C LEU A 543 1.81 12.64 0.75
N ARG A 544 1.08 11.51 0.69
CA ARG A 544 1.68 10.21 0.38
C ARG A 544 2.28 10.18 -1.03
N ALA A 545 1.60 10.78 -2.02
CA ALA A 545 2.10 10.89 -3.38
C ALA A 545 3.36 11.76 -3.49
N ALA A 546 3.51 12.75 -2.61
CA ALA A 546 4.72 13.55 -2.52
C ALA A 546 5.93 12.77 -1.98
N GLY A 547 5.76 11.53 -1.48
CA GLY A 547 6.81 10.57 -1.16
C GLY A 547 7.59 10.80 0.15
N PRO A 548 6.96 11.19 1.28
CA PRO A 548 7.68 11.47 2.53
C PRO A 548 8.47 10.25 2.99
N ASP A 549 9.54 10.47 3.75
CA ASP A 549 10.30 9.37 4.35
C ASP A 549 9.44 8.58 5.33
N LEU A 550 8.57 9.28 6.07
CA LEU A 550 7.59 8.70 6.99
C LEU A 550 6.28 9.48 6.95
N ALA A 551 5.17 8.80 7.18
CA ALA A 551 3.86 9.43 7.33
C ALA A 551 3.22 8.91 8.62
N LEU A 552 2.90 9.81 9.53
CA LEU A 552 2.45 9.50 10.89
C LEU A 552 1.00 9.90 11.06
N THR A 553 0.21 9.04 11.70
CA THR A 553 -1.23 9.27 11.92
C THR A 553 -1.53 9.77 13.32
N ASP A 554 -0.57 9.68 14.23
CA ASP A 554 -0.68 10.16 15.61
C ASP A 554 0.64 10.87 16.03
N PRO A 555 0.58 12.03 16.71
CA PRO A 555 1.78 12.76 17.13
C PRO A 555 2.75 11.93 17.98
N SER A 556 2.25 11.00 18.82
CA SER A 556 3.09 10.19 19.70
C SER A 556 4.01 9.22 18.94
N GLU A 557 3.70 8.90 17.68
CA GLU A 557 4.55 8.05 16.84
C GLU A 557 5.92 8.67 16.58
N LEU A 558 6.02 10.00 16.64
CA LEU A 558 7.27 10.75 16.49
C LEU A 558 8.32 10.37 17.55
N LEU A 559 7.86 9.97 18.74
CA LEU A 559 8.74 9.52 19.83
C LEU A 559 9.54 8.26 19.47
N ARG A 560 9.08 7.45 18.51
CA ARG A 560 9.83 6.27 18.05
C ARG A 560 11.07 6.66 17.25
N LEU A 561 11.08 7.87 16.68
CA LEU A 561 12.19 8.42 15.91
C LEU A 561 13.22 9.12 16.78
N CYS A 562 12.86 9.46 18.01
CA CYS A 562 13.63 10.31 18.90
C CYS A 562 13.94 9.59 20.23
N PRO A 563 14.89 8.65 20.29
CA PRO A 563 15.30 8.02 21.54
C PRO A 563 15.96 9.04 22.48
N PRO A 564 16.07 8.76 23.80
CA PRO A 564 16.74 9.65 24.74
C PRO A 564 18.19 9.94 24.33
N VAL A 565 18.54 11.22 24.20
CA VAL A 565 19.90 11.65 23.88
C VAL A 565 20.77 11.50 25.13
N ALA A 566 21.78 10.63 25.09
CA ALA A 566 22.67 10.43 26.23
C ALA A 566 23.38 11.75 26.62
N ALA A 567 23.31 12.12 27.91
CA ALA A 567 24.00 13.31 28.42
C ALA A 567 25.52 13.19 28.17
N ARG A 568 26.10 14.18 27.49
CA ARG A 568 27.56 14.26 27.31
C ARG A 568 28.23 14.36 28.68
N ALA A 569 29.16 13.42 28.96
CA ALA A 569 30.08 13.48 30.09
C ALA A 569 31.10 14.61 29.94
#